data_AF-A0A9X7XPW3-F1
#
_entry.id   AF-A0A9X7XPW3-F1
#
_cell.length_a   1.000
_cell.length_b   1.000
_cell.length_c   1.000
_cell.angle_alpha   90.00
_cell.angle_beta   90.00
_cell.angle_gamma   90.00
#
_symmetry.space_group_name_H-M   'P 1'
#
loop_
_entity.id
_entity.type
_entity.pdbx_description
1 polymer ?
#
loop_
_entity_poly.entity_id
_entity_poly.type
_entity_poly.pdbx_seq_one_letter_code
_entity_poly.pdbx_strand_id
1 'polypeptide(L)'
;MGSYEWSKSPEWELTDGLSIGFPVTSKCFLPMSSRGKVQQHEYRYCYRPDNNTSAKWSCSTYTTPDDWDPGVGVGSKIDLEAMPSNNAHKGYISQYVYVEKNESGTVNIKFEYGHQTWTLGSVAFAVYPAGFAIEPASVTKVEDFGIVFRY
;
A
#
# COMPACT_ATOMS: atom_id res chain seq x y z
N MET A 1 -3.00 3.27 -8.95
CA MET A 1 -1.92 3.76 -8.10
C MET A 1 -2.53 4.64 -7.03
N GLY A 2 -2.15 4.43 -5.76
CA GLY A 2 -2.49 5.28 -4.63
C GLY A 2 -1.22 5.90 -4.05
N SER A 3 -1.25 7.20 -3.74
CA SER A 3 -0.11 7.94 -3.19
C SER A 3 -0.45 8.51 -1.83
N TYR A 4 0.55 8.70 -0.98
CA TYR A 4 0.40 9.28 0.35
C TYR A 4 1.49 10.32 0.61
N GLU A 5 1.17 11.31 1.43
CA GLU A 5 2.10 12.31 1.94
C GLU A 5 1.69 12.64 3.38
N TRP A 6 2.65 12.56 4.28
CA TRP A 6 2.43 12.85 5.68
C TRP A 6 2.34 14.35 5.91
N SER A 7 1.31 14.76 6.64
CA SER A 7 1.15 16.17 7.05
C SER A 7 2.03 16.55 8.25
N LYS A 8 2.50 15.56 9.03
CA LYS A 8 3.36 15.74 10.21
C LYS A 8 4.30 14.55 10.35
N SER A 9 5.54 14.75 10.76
CA SER A 9 6.47 13.65 11.03
C SER A 9 6.00 12.80 12.24
N PRO A 10 6.09 11.46 12.21
CA PRO A 10 5.90 10.63 13.39
C PRO A 10 7.06 10.80 14.38
N GLU A 11 6.78 10.57 15.66
CA GLU A 11 7.78 10.71 16.73
C GLU A 11 8.69 9.49 16.87
N TRP A 12 8.31 8.33 16.33
CA TRP A 12 8.99 7.05 16.54
C TRP A 12 9.22 6.28 15.24
N GLU A 13 10.15 5.31 15.29
CA GLU A 13 10.31 4.27 14.27
C GLU A 13 9.09 3.37 14.23
N LEU A 14 8.33 3.46 13.14
CA LEU A 14 7.05 2.80 13.01
C LEU A 14 6.91 2.25 11.59
N THR A 15 6.14 1.17 11.44
CA THR A 15 5.86 0.55 10.15
C THR A 15 4.48 0.97 9.66
N ASP A 16 4.44 1.40 8.41
CA ASP A 16 3.21 1.67 7.68
C ASP A 16 2.81 0.45 6.84
N GLY A 17 1.50 0.30 6.63
CA GLY A 17 0.91 -0.61 5.67
C GLY A 17 0.22 0.14 4.54
N LEU A 18 0.35 -0.39 3.33
CA LEU A 18 -0.40 0.04 2.15
C LEU A 18 -1.06 -1.18 1.51
N SER A 19 -2.34 -1.08 1.16
CA SER A 19 -3.04 -2.15 0.43
C SER A 19 -3.76 -1.61 -0.81
N ILE A 20 -3.88 -2.46 -1.83
CA ILE A 20 -4.80 -2.29 -2.95
C ILE A 20 -5.70 -3.52 -3.00
N GLY A 21 -6.97 -3.34 -2.66
CA GLY A 21 -7.98 -4.39 -2.63
C GLY A 21 -8.97 -4.31 -3.79
N PHE A 22 -9.28 -5.47 -4.36
CA PHE A 22 -10.31 -5.70 -5.36
C PHE A 22 -11.37 -6.67 -4.79
N PRO A 23 -12.65 -6.51 -5.15
CA PRO A 23 -13.67 -7.52 -4.87
C PRO A 23 -13.30 -8.83 -5.55
N VAL A 24 -13.50 -9.97 -4.87
CA VAL A 24 -13.34 -11.32 -5.48
C VAL A 24 -14.19 -11.52 -6.74
N THR A 25 -15.28 -10.76 -6.88
CA THR A 25 -16.18 -10.79 -8.05
C THR A 25 -15.69 -9.95 -9.23
N SER A 26 -14.62 -9.17 -9.06
CA SER A 26 -14.15 -8.17 -10.02
C SER A 26 -13.60 -8.73 -11.33
N LYS A 27 -13.30 -10.05 -11.38
CA LYS A 27 -12.56 -10.70 -12.48
C LYS A 27 -11.23 -9.99 -12.82
N CYS A 28 -10.65 -9.27 -11.86
CA CYS A 28 -9.31 -8.71 -11.99
C CYS A 28 -8.27 -9.81 -11.72
N PHE A 29 -7.29 -9.93 -12.60
CA PHE A 29 -6.20 -10.90 -12.49
C PHE A 29 -4.89 -10.17 -12.19
N LEU A 30 -4.17 -10.66 -11.19
CA LEU A 30 -2.81 -10.18 -10.91
C LEU A 30 -1.85 -10.75 -11.97
N PRO A 31 -0.96 -9.95 -12.55
CA PRO A 31 0.15 -10.42 -13.37
C PRO A 31 1.03 -11.36 -12.54
N MET A 32 1.22 -12.60 -12.99
CA MET A 32 2.03 -13.58 -12.27
C MET A 32 3.21 -14.03 -13.13
N SER A 33 4.39 -14.10 -12.51
CA SER A 33 5.54 -14.79 -13.10
C SER A 33 5.28 -16.30 -13.17
N SER A 34 6.02 -17.00 -14.02
CA SER A 34 5.99 -18.47 -14.11
C SER A 34 6.35 -19.20 -12.80
N ARG A 35 6.88 -18.49 -11.80
CA ARG A 35 7.22 -19.01 -10.47
C ARG A 35 6.22 -18.60 -9.38
N GLY A 36 5.05 -18.09 -9.75
CA GLY A 36 3.99 -17.75 -8.81
C GLY A 36 4.23 -16.48 -7.99
N LYS A 37 5.09 -15.56 -8.47
CA LYS A 37 5.27 -14.22 -7.87
C LYS A 37 4.47 -13.17 -8.64
N VAL A 38 3.81 -12.26 -7.92
CA VAL A 38 3.16 -11.08 -8.50
C VAL A 38 4.18 -10.25 -9.27
N GLN A 39 3.78 -9.74 -10.43
CA GLN A 39 4.56 -8.87 -11.31
C GLN A 39 3.85 -7.53 -11.50
N GLN A 40 4.59 -6.54 -12.01
CA GLN A 40 4.10 -5.18 -12.25
C GLN A 40 3.52 -4.53 -10.98
N HIS A 41 4.05 -4.95 -9.83
CA HIS A 41 3.90 -4.28 -8.55
C HIS A 41 5.00 -3.24 -8.40
N GLU A 42 4.68 -2.11 -7.80
CA GLU A 42 5.67 -1.14 -7.37
C GLU A 42 5.15 -0.38 -6.15
N TYR A 43 5.99 -0.25 -5.12
CA TYR A 43 5.78 0.73 -4.06
C TYR A 43 7.05 1.53 -3.82
N ARG A 44 6.87 2.78 -3.38
CA ARG A 44 7.97 3.70 -3.15
C ARG A 44 7.78 4.40 -1.82
N TYR A 45 8.87 4.47 -1.08
CA TYR A 45 8.99 5.27 0.13
C TYR A 45 10.02 6.37 -0.10
N CYS A 46 9.69 7.59 0.31
CA CYS A 46 10.59 8.73 0.27
C CYS A 46 10.56 9.49 1.59
N TYR A 47 11.72 9.96 2.02
CA TYR A 47 11.85 10.84 3.19
C TYR A 47 12.85 11.96 2.94
N ARG A 48 12.74 13.03 3.72
CA ARG A 48 13.73 14.11 3.84
C ARG A 48 13.59 14.80 5.19
N PRO A 49 14.60 15.54 5.67
CA PRO A 49 14.43 16.39 6.84
C PRO A 49 13.31 17.44 6.60
N ASP A 50 12.29 17.41 7.43
CA ASP A 50 11.12 18.31 7.44
C ASP A 50 11.55 19.76 7.71
N ASN A 51 12.57 19.94 8.56
CA ASN A 51 13.17 21.24 8.85
C ASN A 51 14.00 21.83 7.70
N ASN A 52 14.18 21.09 6.59
CA ASN A 52 14.92 21.55 5.43
C ASN A 52 14.19 21.14 4.14
N THR A 53 13.21 21.95 3.75
CA THR A 53 12.42 21.74 2.52
C THR A 53 13.24 21.83 1.22
N SER A 54 14.48 22.33 1.27
CA SER A 54 15.41 22.35 0.14
C SER A 54 16.21 21.04 0.02
N ALA A 55 16.20 20.17 1.04
CA ALA A 55 16.83 18.87 0.97
C ALA A 55 16.15 17.99 -0.10
N LYS A 56 16.98 17.21 -0.81
CA LYS A 56 16.48 16.21 -1.76
C LYS A 56 15.78 15.09 -1.00
N TRP A 57 14.73 14.55 -1.62
CA TRP A 57 14.08 13.33 -1.14
C TRP A 57 15.03 12.14 -1.34
N SER A 58 15.29 11.40 -0.26
CA SER A 58 15.86 10.05 -0.31
C SER A 58 14.72 9.10 -0.57
N CYS A 59 14.82 8.25 -1.60
CA CYS A 59 13.72 7.38 -2.01
C CYS A 59 14.17 5.96 -2.31
N SER A 60 13.41 4.99 -1.83
CA SER A 60 13.56 3.56 -2.10
C SER A 60 12.34 3.05 -2.84
N THR A 61 12.56 2.33 -3.95
CA THR A 61 11.50 1.70 -4.76
C THR A 61 11.64 0.19 -4.70
N TYR A 62 10.51 -0.48 -4.55
CA TYR A 62 10.41 -1.93 -4.37
C TYR A 62 9.36 -2.48 -5.34
N THR A 63 9.59 -3.67 -5.86
CA THR A 63 8.78 -4.26 -6.95
C THR A 63 8.11 -5.57 -6.58
N THR A 64 8.21 -5.98 -5.32
CA THR A 64 7.59 -7.21 -4.79
C THR A 64 6.69 -6.82 -3.63
N PRO A 65 5.40 -7.24 -3.62
CA PRO A 65 4.53 -6.98 -2.48
C PRO A 65 4.94 -7.86 -1.29
N ASP A 66 4.70 -7.38 -0.07
CA ASP A 66 4.93 -8.14 1.15
C ASP A 66 3.91 -9.27 1.31
N ASP A 67 2.69 -9.07 0.80
CA ASP A 67 1.63 -10.06 0.83
C ASP A 67 0.63 -9.83 -0.32
N TRP A 68 -0.08 -10.88 -0.72
CA TRP A 68 -1.06 -10.82 -1.81
C TRP A 68 -2.01 -12.02 -1.79
N ASP A 69 -3.20 -11.84 -2.37
CA ASP A 69 -4.16 -12.93 -2.58
C ASP A 69 -4.76 -12.90 -4.01
N PRO A 70 -4.84 -14.06 -4.71
CA PRO A 70 -5.28 -14.13 -6.10
C PRO A 70 -6.68 -13.54 -6.34
N GLY A 71 -6.75 -12.50 -7.19
CA GLY A 71 -8.02 -11.86 -7.55
C GLY A 71 -8.60 -10.96 -6.46
N VAL A 72 -7.83 -10.72 -5.40
CA VAL A 72 -8.26 -9.97 -4.23
C VAL A 72 -7.37 -8.75 -3.97
N GLY A 73 -6.05 -8.84 -4.20
CA GLY A 73 -5.19 -7.65 -4.12
C GLY A 73 -3.78 -7.91 -3.61
N VAL A 74 -3.11 -6.81 -3.23
CA VAL A 74 -1.71 -6.78 -2.78
C VAL A 74 -1.54 -5.85 -1.58
N GLY A 75 -0.56 -6.15 -0.73
CA GLY A 75 -0.14 -5.33 0.40
C GLY A 75 1.37 -5.10 0.41
N SER A 76 1.78 -3.98 0.96
CA SER A 76 3.20 -3.65 1.17
C SER A 76 3.40 -2.91 2.47
N LYS A 77 4.54 -3.18 3.11
CA LYS A 77 4.97 -2.61 4.38
C LYS A 77 6.09 -1.61 4.13
N ILE A 78 6.10 -0.53 4.90
CA ILE A 78 7.12 0.51 4.82
C ILE A 78 7.61 0.80 6.23
N ASP A 79 8.87 0.45 6.50
CA ASP A 79 9.54 0.87 7.71
C ASP A 79 9.99 2.33 7.55
N LEU A 80 9.52 3.20 8.45
CA LEU A 80 9.82 4.63 8.38
C LEU A 80 11.22 4.93 8.91
N GLU A 81 11.92 5.83 8.22
CA GLU A 81 13.26 6.27 8.61
C GLU A 81 13.25 7.04 9.93
N ALA A 82 14.04 6.49 10.85
CA ALA A 82 14.23 6.80 12.25
C ALA A 82 15.03 8.06 12.64
N MET A 83 15.24 9.05 11.78
CA MET A 83 16.01 10.23 12.23
C MET A 83 15.13 11.12 13.14
N PRO A 84 15.70 11.79 14.17
CA PRO A 84 14.94 12.30 15.32
C PRO A 84 13.75 13.19 14.92
N SER A 85 12.54 12.62 14.98
CA SER A 85 11.20 13.26 14.88
C SER A 85 11.05 14.40 13.85
N ASN A 86 11.79 14.38 12.74
CA ASN A 86 11.87 15.52 11.84
C ASN A 86 11.99 15.13 10.37
N ASN A 87 11.42 13.99 9.95
CA ASN A 87 11.39 13.59 8.56
C ASN A 87 9.99 13.78 7.95
N ALA A 88 9.91 14.56 6.88
CA ALA A 88 8.74 14.53 6.01
C ALA A 88 8.75 13.20 5.25
N HIS A 89 7.58 12.59 5.09
CA HIS A 89 7.41 11.28 4.46
C HIS A 89 6.39 11.34 3.34
N LYS A 90 6.66 10.62 2.24
CA LYS A 90 5.70 10.40 1.16
C LYS A 90 6.00 9.13 0.41
N GLY A 91 5.04 8.68 -0.39
CA GLY A 91 5.22 7.49 -1.20
C GLY A 91 4.01 7.13 -2.04
N TYR A 92 4.04 5.93 -2.59
CA TYR A 92 2.91 5.35 -3.32
C TYR A 92 2.97 3.83 -3.34
N ILE A 93 1.82 3.23 -3.69
CA ILE A 93 1.65 1.83 -4.07
C ILE A 93 0.95 1.75 -5.44
N SER A 94 1.39 0.85 -6.28
CA SER A 94 0.86 0.62 -7.62
C SER A 94 0.89 -0.86 -7.97
N GLN A 95 -0.18 -1.32 -8.61
CA GLN A 95 -0.31 -2.68 -9.13
C GLN A 95 -1.08 -2.61 -10.45
N TYR A 96 -0.55 -3.25 -11.48
CA TYR A 96 -1.31 -3.50 -12.70
C TYR A 96 -2.22 -4.71 -12.51
N VAL A 97 -3.42 -4.67 -13.09
CA VAL A 97 -4.34 -5.81 -13.14
C VAL A 97 -4.82 -6.01 -14.57
N TYR A 98 -5.09 -7.26 -14.92
CA TYR A 98 -5.67 -7.63 -16.20
C TYR A 98 -7.14 -7.96 -16.03
N VAL A 99 -7.93 -7.61 -17.04
CA VAL A 99 -9.30 -8.08 -17.22
C VAL A 99 -9.37 -8.78 -18.58
N GLU A 100 -10.22 -9.79 -18.71
CA GLU A 100 -10.41 -10.45 -19.99
C GLU A 100 -10.99 -9.48 -21.03
N LYS A 101 -10.54 -9.60 -22.28
CA LYS A 101 -10.83 -8.65 -23.35
C LYS A 101 -12.33 -8.38 -23.60
N ASN A 102 -13.18 -9.37 -23.34
CA ASN A 102 -14.61 -9.29 -23.60
C ASN A 102 -15.42 -8.91 -22.35
N GLU A 103 -14.76 -8.78 -21.19
CA GLU A 103 -15.44 -8.38 -19.97
C GLU A 103 -15.49 -6.87 -19.85
N SER A 104 -16.67 -6.40 -19.46
CA SER A 104 -16.90 -5.00 -19.18
C SER A 104 -17.73 -4.86 -17.92
N GLY A 105 -17.56 -3.75 -17.22
CA GLY A 105 -18.30 -3.53 -15.99
C GLY A 105 -17.76 -2.39 -15.15
N THR A 106 -18.12 -2.45 -13.87
CA THR A 106 -17.69 -1.47 -12.87
C THR A 106 -17.21 -2.23 -11.65
N VAL A 107 -16.04 -1.86 -11.16
CA VAL A 107 -15.43 -2.43 -9.96
C VAL A 107 -15.06 -1.31 -9.00
N ASN A 108 -15.32 -1.55 -7.71
CA ASN A 108 -14.79 -0.70 -6.64
C ASN A 108 -13.38 -1.17 -6.31
N ILE A 109 -12.42 -0.25 -6.27
CA ILE A 109 -11.06 -0.54 -5.83
C ILE A 109 -10.86 0.18 -4.51
N LYS A 110 -10.42 -0.56 -3.49
CA LYS A 110 -10.09 -0.01 -2.16
C LYS A 110 -8.59 0.18 -2.06
N PHE A 111 -8.16 1.35 -1.62
CA PHE A 111 -6.81 1.63 -1.16
C PHE A 111 -6.88 1.85 0.33
N GLU A 112 -5.96 1.26 1.08
CA GLU A 112 -5.83 1.56 2.49
C GLU A 112 -4.42 1.95 2.84
N TYR A 113 -4.33 2.84 3.82
CA TYR A 113 -3.10 3.23 4.43
C TYR A 113 -3.25 3.09 5.95
N GLY A 114 -2.39 2.29 6.55
CA GLY A 114 -2.40 1.98 7.97
C GLY A 114 -1.09 2.40 8.61
N HIS A 115 -1.17 2.98 9.80
CA HIS A 115 -0.01 3.39 10.56
C HIS A 115 -0.06 2.77 11.96
N GLN A 116 1.03 2.11 12.33
CA GLN A 116 1.25 1.60 13.67
C GLN A 116 1.75 2.74 14.56
N THR A 117 1.12 3.04 15.70
CA THR A 117 1.60 4.12 16.61
C THR A 117 2.35 3.62 17.85
N TRP A 118 2.57 2.30 17.97
CA TRP A 118 3.25 1.65 19.10
C TRP A 118 4.24 0.58 18.61
N THR A 119 5.42 0.49 19.20
CA THR A 119 6.54 -0.41 18.80
C THR A 119 6.28 -1.92 18.99
N LEU A 120 5.13 -2.33 19.51
CA LEU A 120 4.74 -3.73 19.70
C LEU A 120 3.67 -4.13 18.67
N GLY A 121 4.09 -4.81 17.61
CA GLY A 121 3.20 -5.30 16.54
C GLY A 121 3.92 -5.35 15.19
N SER A 122 3.34 -6.08 14.24
CA SER A 122 3.75 -6.08 12.84
C SER A 122 2.52 -5.88 11.97
N VAL A 123 2.57 -4.96 11.01
CA VAL A 123 1.50 -4.79 10.01
C VAL A 123 1.17 -6.14 9.37
N ALA A 124 -0.11 -6.50 9.35
CA ALA A 124 -0.63 -7.72 8.73
C ALA A 124 -1.74 -7.36 7.74
N PHE A 125 -2.05 -8.30 6.84
CA PHE A 125 -3.06 -8.14 5.80
C PHE A 125 -4.08 -9.29 5.87
N ALA A 126 -5.32 -9.01 5.49
CA ALA A 126 -6.43 -9.96 5.49
C ALA A 126 -7.35 -9.74 4.27
N VAL A 127 -8.03 -10.80 3.85
CA VAL A 127 -8.96 -10.80 2.69
C VAL A 127 -10.41 -10.44 3.08
N TYR A 128 -10.77 -10.64 4.35
CA TYR A 128 -12.11 -10.42 4.87
C TYR A 128 -12.16 -9.10 5.66
N PRO A 129 -13.21 -8.26 5.56
CA PRO A 129 -14.53 -8.52 4.94
C PRO A 129 -14.75 -8.01 3.51
N ALA A 130 -13.82 -7.27 2.89
CA ALA A 130 -14.10 -6.58 1.62
C ALA A 130 -12.88 -6.47 0.67
N GLY A 131 -12.14 -7.55 0.49
CA GLY A 131 -10.95 -7.57 -0.38
C GLY A 131 -9.65 -7.48 0.43
N PHE A 132 -8.52 -7.34 -0.27
CA PHE A 132 -7.20 -7.39 0.37
C PHE A 132 -6.98 -6.10 1.14
N ALA A 133 -6.90 -6.21 2.46
CA ALA A 133 -6.96 -5.10 3.38
C ALA A 133 -5.92 -5.22 4.50
N ILE A 134 -5.58 -4.11 5.16
CA ILE A 134 -4.76 -4.08 6.37
C ILE A 134 -5.59 -4.65 7.52
N GLU A 135 -5.02 -5.60 8.25
CA GLU A 135 -5.69 -6.17 9.42
C GLU A 135 -5.80 -5.09 10.51
N PRO A 136 -7.02 -4.68 10.93
CA PRO A 136 -7.18 -3.55 11.85
C PRO A 136 -6.52 -3.76 13.22
N ALA A 137 -6.35 -5.01 13.65
CA ALA A 137 -5.66 -5.34 14.90
C ALA A 137 -4.14 -5.12 14.83
N SER A 138 -3.57 -5.00 13.63
CA SER A 138 -2.12 -4.89 13.39
C SER A 138 -1.62 -3.45 13.35
N VAL A 139 -2.51 -2.45 13.27
CA VAL A 139 -2.18 -1.02 13.20
C VAL A 139 -3.10 -0.19 14.08
N THR A 140 -2.69 1.01 14.47
CA THR A 140 -3.47 1.84 15.39
C THR A 140 -4.47 2.74 14.67
N LYS A 141 -4.20 3.07 13.41
CA LYS A 141 -5.09 3.85 12.56
C LYS A 141 -5.05 3.32 11.14
N VAL A 142 -6.22 3.19 10.52
CA VAL A 142 -6.38 2.87 9.09
C VAL A 142 -7.21 3.97 8.46
N GLU A 143 -6.79 4.44 7.29
CA GLU A 143 -7.54 5.34 6.43
C GLU A 143 -7.91 4.60 5.14
N ASP A 144 -9.20 4.64 4.80
CA ASP A 144 -9.78 3.94 3.66
C ASP A 144 -10.10 4.92 2.53
N PHE A 145 -9.67 4.58 1.31
CA PHE A 145 -9.99 5.34 0.10
C PHE A 145 -10.58 4.41 -0.96
N GLY A 146 -11.71 4.79 -1.54
CA GLY A 146 -12.38 4.01 -2.58
C GLY A 146 -12.42 4.76 -3.91
N ILE A 147 -12.14 4.06 -5.01
CA ILE A 147 -12.41 4.57 -6.37
C ILE A 147 -13.30 3.60 -7.13
N VAL A 148 -14.10 4.14 -8.05
CA VAL A 148 -14.90 3.36 -8.97
C VAL A 148 -14.17 3.31 -10.31
N PHE A 149 -13.82 2.11 -10.76
CA PHE A 149 -13.17 1.88 -12.04
C PHE A 149 -14.13 1.24 -13.03
N ARG A 150 -14.13 1.72 -14.28
CA ARG A 150 -14.91 1.17 -15.39
C ARG A 150 -13.94 0.60 -16.41
N TYR A 151 -14.19 -0.63 -16.83
CA TYR A 151 -13.39 -1.35 -17.83
C TYR A 151 -14.29 -2.00 -18.87
#